data_AF-A0A358SLS0-F1
#
_entry.id   AF-A0A358SLS0-F1
#
_cell.length_a   1.000
_cell.length_b   1.000
_cell.length_c   1.000
_cell.angle_alpha   90.00
_cell.angle_beta   90.00
_cell.angle_gamma   90.00
#
_symmetry.space_group_name_H-M   'P 1'
#
loop_
_entity.id
_entity.type
_entity.pdbx_description
1 polymer ?
#
loop_
_entity_poly.entity_id
_entity_poly.type
_entity_poly.pdbx_seq_one_letter_code
_entity_poly.pdbx_strand_id
1 'polypeptide(L)'
;QTSQVTAPSGGGSAPGSFQQCVAWRESSDTPTDPDGLYGILPSTWASLGYSGTAGQASVAVQNQAFQQLYAQQGAQPWSAYDGC
;
A
#
# COMPACT_ATOMS: atom_id res chain seq x y z
N GLN A 1 9.76 26.89 10.45
CA GLN A 1 10.10 25.47 10.59
C GLN A 1 9.07 24.70 9.79
N THR A 2 9.38 24.37 8.54
CA THR A 2 8.51 23.63 7.62
C THR A 2 8.89 22.16 7.75
N SER A 3 8.04 21.37 8.40
CA SER A 3 8.24 19.95 8.63
C SER A 3 8.16 19.18 7.32
N GLN A 4 9.30 18.92 6.69
CA GLN A 4 9.43 17.90 5.66
C GLN A 4 9.34 16.54 6.35
N VAL A 5 8.20 15.87 6.24
CA VAL A 5 8.10 14.46 6.60
C VAL A 5 8.85 13.70 5.52
N THR A 6 10.08 13.32 5.83
CA THR A 6 10.91 12.47 4.98
C THR A 6 10.22 11.10 4.92
N ALA A 7 9.64 10.74 3.77
CA ALA A 7 9.22 9.36 3.51
C ALA A 7 10.47 8.46 3.69
N PRO A 8 10.42 7.41 4.51
CA PRO A 8 11.60 6.60 4.76
C PRO A 8 11.98 5.89 3.46
N SER A 9 13.25 6.00 3.11
CA SER A 9 13.89 5.25 2.04
C SER A 9 13.77 3.76 2.40
N GLY A 10 13.23 2.94 1.49
CA GLY A 10 12.84 1.55 1.72
C GLY A 10 13.87 0.72 2.49
N GLY A 11 13.37 -0.03 3.48
CA GLY A 11 14.16 -0.87 4.39
C GLY A 11 13.43 -1.34 5.67
N GLY A 12 12.14 -1.03 5.84
CA GLY A 12 11.34 -1.42 7.02
C GLY A 12 9.84 -1.41 6.76
N SER A 13 9.05 -1.82 7.75
CA SER A 13 7.57 -1.81 7.68
C SER A 13 7.01 -0.39 7.59
N ALA A 14 5.91 -0.23 6.86
CA ALA A 14 5.21 1.03 6.75
C ALA A 14 4.63 1.47 8.10
N PRO A 15 4.71 2.77 8.45
CA PRO A 15 3.99 3.31 9.60
C PRO A 15 2.49 3.04 9.48
N GLY A 16 1.82 2.70 10.60
CA GLY A 16 0.38 2.45 10.60
C GLY A 16 -0.46 3.65 10.14
N SER A 17 -0.01 4.88 10.44
CA SER A 17 -0.65 6.10 9.95
C SER A 17 -0.56 6.25 8.43
N PHE A 18 0.55 5.84 7.83
CA PHE A 18 0.73 5.84 6.38
C PHE A 18 -0.15 4.77 5.73
N GLN A 19 -0.13 3.54 6.25
CA GLN A 19 -1.00 2.45 5.78
C GLN A 19 -2.49 2.84 5.79
N GLN A 20 -2.95 3.47 6.88
CA GLN A 20 -4.34 3.93 6.97
C GLN A 20 -4.65 5.05 5.97
N CYS A 21 -3.70 5.97 5.76
CA CYS A 21 -3.88 7.04 4.79
C CYS A 21 -4.01 6.51 3.37
N VAL A 22 -3.16 5.53 2.99
CA VAL A 22 -3.26 4.85 1.69
C VAL A 22 -4.59 4.12 1.57
N ALA A 23 -5.00 3.33 2.57
CA ALA A 23 -6.28 2.62 2.54
C ALA A 23 -7.47 3.56 2.24
N TRP A 24 -7.47 4.73 2.88
CA TRP A 24 -8.53 5.72 2.68
C TRP A 24 -8.45 6.40 1.30
N ARG A 25 -7.24 6.70 0.82
CA ARG A 25 -7.04 7.36 -0.47
C ARG A 25 -7.34 6.46 -1.66
N GLU A 26 -6.88 5.21 -1.59
CA GLU A 26 -6.95 4.27 -2.73
C GLU A 26 -8.34 3.65 -2.86
N SER A 27 -9.04 3.37 -1.75
CA SER A 27 -10.34 2.69 -1.81
C SER A 27 -11.39 3.21 -0.82
N SER A 28 -11.16 4.35 -0.15
CA SER A 28 -12.02 4.79 0.95
C SER A 28 -12.18 3.73 2.06
N ASP A 29 -11.12 2.97 2.33
CA ASP A 29 -11.08 1.85 3.29
C ASP A 29 -12.00 0.67 2.88
N THR A 30 -12.20 0.48 1.56
CA THR A 30 -13.03 -0.60 1.00
C THR A 30 -12.15 -1.74 0.51
N PRO A 31 -12.11 -2.90 1.20
CA PRO A 31 -11.20 -4.00 0.84
C PRO A 31 -11.64 -4.81 -0.37
N THR A 32 -12.89 -4.67 -0.80
CA THR A 32 -13.47 -5.37 -1.96
C THR A 32 -13.42 -4.53 -3.24
N ASP A 33 -12.82 -3.35 -3.20
CA ASP A 33 -12.49 -2.63 -4.44
C ASP A 33 -11.64 -3.53 -5.35
N PRO A 34 -11.74 -3.43 -6.68
CA PRO A 34 -11.04 -4.34 -7.60
C PRO A 34 -9.53 -4.47 -7.32
N ASP A 35 -8.90 -3.35 -6.94
CA ASP A 35 -7.48 -3.23 -6.60
C ASP A 35 -7.19 -3.33 -5.08
N GLY A 36 -8.19 -3.70 -4.29
CA GLY A 36 -8.13 -3.85 -2.84
C GLY A 36 -7.95 -2.54 -2.07
N LEU A 37 -7.61 -2.65 -0.78
CA LEU A 37 -7.40 -1.53 0.13
C LEU A 37 -6.34 -0.54 -0.37
N TYR A 38 -5.30 -1.04 -1.01
CA TYR A 38 -4.07 -0.26 -1.24
C TYR A 38 -3.80 0.04 -2.71
N GLY A 39 -4.80 -0.14 -3.59
CA GLY A 39 -4.63 0.14 -5.02
C GLY A 39 -3.52 -0.69 -5.69
N ILE A 40 -3.23 -1.90 -5.17
CA ILE A 40 -2.13 -2.71 -5.68
C ILE A 40 -2.55 -3.34 -7.01
N LEU A 41 -1.99 -2.81 -8.10
CA LEU A 41 -2.27 -3.28 -9.46
C LEU A 41 -2.07 -4.80 -9.61
N PRO A 42 -2.88 -5.49 -10.44
CA PRO A 42 -2.78 -6.94 -10.63
C PRO A 42 -1.39 -7.45 -11.02
N SER A 43 -0.64 -6.70 -11.84
CA SER A 43 0.74 -7.06 -12.22
C SER A 43 1.70 -6.99 -11.03
N THR A 44 1.58 -5.96 -10.19
CA THR A 44 2.36 -5.83 -8.95
C THR A 44 1.99 -6.92 -7.96
N TRP A 45 0.70 -7.18 -7.78
CA TRP A 45 0.18 -8.27 -6.93
C TRP A 45 0.76 -9.63 -7.32
N ALA A 46 0.73 -9.94 -8.62
CA ALA A 46 1.33 -11.16 -9.16
C ALA A 46 2.86 -11.19 -8.97
N SER A 47 3.55 -10.06 -9.14
CA SER A 47 4.99 -9.94 -8.90
C SER A 47 5.39 -10.18 -7.44
N LEU A 48 4.47 -9.98 -6.48
CA LEU A 48 4.68 -10.30 -5.07
C LEU A 48 4.46 -11.79 -4.76
N GLY A 49 3.98 -12.58 -5.73
CA GLY A 49 3.77 -14.03 -5.60
C GLY A 49 2.36 -14.44 -5.18
N TYR A 50 1.39 -13.51 -5.19
CA TYR A 50 0.01 -13.81 -4.84
C TYR A 50 -0.83 -14.19 -6.08
N SER A 51 -1.82 -15.05 -5.88
CA SER A 51 -2.81 -15.40 -6.90
C SER A 51 -3.99 -14.42 -6.90
N GLY A 52 -4.71 -14.34 -8.02
CA GLY A 52 -5.90 -13.47 -8.14
C GLY A 52 -5.55 -11.98 -8.14
N THR A 53 -6.46 -11.15 -7.60
CA THR A 53 -6.22 -9.72 -7.35
C THR A 53 -6.30 -9.39 -5.86
N ALA A 54 -5.82 -8.21 -5.49
CA ALA A 54 -5.89 -7.72 -4.11
C ALA A 54 -7.34 -7.68 -3.58
N GLY A 55 -8.31 -7.21 -4.38
CA GLY A 55 -9.72 -7.14 -3.99
C GLY A 55 -10.40 -8.49 -3.73
N GLN A 56 -9.81 -9.60 -4.22
CA GLN A 56 -10.29 -10.97 -3.96
C GLN A 56 -9.66 -11.59 -2.72
N ALA A 57 -8.55 -11.02 -2.22
CA ALA A 57 -7.82 -11.52 -1.08
C ALA A 57 -8.43 -11.01 0.24
N SER A 58 -8.20 -11.74 1.32
CA SER A 58 -8.59 -11.27 2.66
C SER A 58 -7.81 -10.03 3.06
N VAL A 59 -8.38 -9.20 3.93
CA VAL A 59 -7.74 -7.98 4.47
C VAL A 59 -6.34 -8.28 5.02
N ALA A 60 -6.17 -9.40 5.73
CA ALA A 60 -4.87 -9.79 6.26
C ALA A 60 -3.81 -10.01 5.16
N VAL A 61 -4.19 -10.61 4.03
CA VAL A 61 -3.29 -10.83 2.89
C VAL A 61 -2.99 -9.52 2.17
N GLN A 62 -3.98 -8.64 2.04
CA GLN A 62 -3.77 -7.29 1.49
C GLN A 62 -2.79 -6.47 2.36
N ASN A 63 -2.93 -6.52 3.69
CA ASN A 63 -2.02 -5.87 4.63
C ASN A 63 -0.59 -6.41 4.52
N GLN A 64 -0.45 -7.73 4.39
CA GLN A 64 0.85 -8.36 4.21
C GLN A 64 1.50 -7.91 2.89
N ALA A 65 0.75 -7.92 1.78
CA ALA A 65 1.23 -7.49 0.47
C ALA A 65 1.66 -6.01 0.48
N PHE A 66 0.89 -5.14 1.13
CA PHE A 66 1.24 -3.73 1.32
C PHE A 66 2.57 -3.56 2.05
N GLN A 67 2.73 -4.24 3.18
CA GLN A 67 3.95 -4.17 3.99
C GLN A 67 5.17 -4.73 3.23
N GLN A 68 4.98 -5.80 2.46
CA GLN A 68 6.02 -6.35 1.59
C GLN A 68 6.42 -5.38 0.48
N LEU A 69 5.44 -4.78 -0.20
CA LEU A 69 5.70 -3.81 -1.28
C LEU A 69 6.35 -2.54 -0.76
N TYR A 70 5.91 -2.02 0.39
CA TYR A 70 6.52 -0.88 1.06
C TYR A 70 7.96 -1.17 1.50
N ALA A 71 8.24 -2.37 2.03
CA ALA A 71 9.61 -2.74 2.38
C ALA A 71 10.54 -2.76 1.16
N GLN A 72 10.03 -3.11 -0.03
CA GLN A 72 10.80 -3.15 -1.28
C GLN A 72 10.98 -1.77 -1.93
N GLN A 73 9.96 -0.91 -1.89
CA GLN A 73 9.88 0.29 -2.72
C GLN A 73 9.67 1.59 -1.92
N GLY A 74 9.55 1.49 -0.60
CA GLY A 74 9.12 2.59 0.26
C GLY A 74 7.71 3.07 -0.11
N ALA A 75 7.48 4.37 0.07
CA ALA A 75 6.21 5.00 -0.28
C ALA A 75 6.00 5.18 -1.80
N GLN A 76 7.01 4.92 -2.64
CA GLN A 76 7.00 5.24 -4.08
C GLN A 76 5.75 4.78 -4.85
N PRO A 77 5.16 3.59 -4.61
CA PRO A 77 3.94 3.17 -5.31
C PRO A 77 2.73 4.07 -5.05
N TRP A 78 2.74 4.81 -3.93
CA TRP A 78 1.63 5.66 -3.46
C TRP A 78 2.01 7.15 -3.41
N SER A 79 3.30 7.49 -3.55
CA SER A 79 3.82 8.85 -3.39
C SER A 79 3.45 9.83 -4.51
N ALA A 80 2.79 9.39 -5.58
CA ALA A 80 2.30 10.32 -6.60
C ALA A 80 1.26 11.32 -6.05
N TYR A 81 0.66 11.03 -4.88
CA TYR A 81 -0.43 11.79 -4.26
C TYR A 81 -0.18 12.11 -2.77
N ASP A 82 1.08 12.38 -2.34
CA ASP A 82 1.66 12.61 -0.97
C ASP A 82 0.87 13.52 0.04
N GLY A 83 -0.43 13.36 0.17
CA GLY A 83 -1.17 13.72 1.39
C GLY A 83 -1.05 12.65 2.48
N CYS A 84 -0.25 11.61 2.22
CA CYS A 84 0.23 10.56 3.10
C CYS A 84 1.77 10.65 3.07
#